data_AF-A0ABD2J5V7-F1
#
_entry.id   AF-A0ABD2J5V7-F1
#
_cell.length_a   1.000
_cell.length_b   1.000
_cell.length_c   1.000
_cell.angle_alpha   90.00
_cell.angle_beta   90.00
_cell.angle_gamma   90.00
#
_symmetry.space_group_name_H-M   'P 1'
#
loop_
_entity.id
_entity.type
_entity.pdbx_description
1 polymer ?
#
loop_
_entity_poly.entity_id
_entity_poly.type
_entity_poly.pdbx_seq_one_letter_code
_entity_poly.pdbx_strand_id
1 'polypeptide(L)'
;MELLLFRHDEFDKLYGCEGFNADKIPLEQRTDIVNGSILITLFCIFELLYIPCMVSIYKNMKNNACYKLMFFIGILDMLSMFINAFETGILGIIGAVYCDYPLLIYTTGALGAALWYAETFIEMLLAINRCMELLRPEMAHAIFSGNKLRCLFALPICYAFAMAMLTKPILFSGVYLSWFFNPYVGYTDDFGKIVPILIILT
;
A
#
# COMPACT_ATOMS: atom_id res chain seq x y z
N MET A 1 -2.31 -2.49 -13.24
CA MET A 1 -1.05 -2.72 -14.02
C MET A 1 -1.30 -3.25 -15.44
N GLU A 2 -2.49 -3.75 -15.77
CA GLU A 2 -2.81 -4.23 -17.12
C GLU A 2 -2.56 -3.17 -18.22
N LEU A 3 -2.91 -1.92 -17.95
CA LEU A 3 -2.69 -0.79 -18.87
C LEU A 3 -1.21 -0.65 -19.26
N LEU A 4 -0.30 -0.67 -18.29
CA LEU A 4 1.14 -0.58 -18.53
C LEU A 4 1.68 -1.79 -19.31
N LEU A 5 1.18 -3.00 -19.05
CA LEU A 5 1.75 -4.23 -19.65
C LEU A 5 1.17 -4.57 -21.03
N PHE A 6 -0.13 -4.33 -21.23
CA PHE A 6 -0.85 -4.82 -22.40
C PHE A 6 -1.44 -3.72 -23.29
N ARG A 7 -1.63 -2.50 -22.77
CA ARG A 7 -2.31 -1.40 -23.48
C ARG A 7 -1.53 -0.08 -23.38
N HIS A 8 -0.33 -0.08 -23.96
CA HIS A 8 0.58 1.07 -23.98
C HIS A 8 -0.07 2.32 -24.59
N ASP A 9 -0.84 2.20 -25.68
CA ASP A 9 -1.51 3.35 -26.31
C ASP A 9 -2.54 4.04 -25.40
N GLU A 10 -3.23 3.28 -24.53
CA GLU A 10 -4.16 3.84 -23.54
C GLU A 10 -3.39 4.39 -22.33
N PHE A 11 -2.28 3.75 -21.96
CA PHE A 11 -1.39 4.23 -20.91
C PHE A 11 -0.81 5.60 -21.27
N ASP A 12 -0.27 5.78 -22.47
CA ASP A 12 0.31 7.04 -22.93
C ASP A 12 -0.75 8.15 -23.03
N LYS A 13 -2.01 7.81 -23.33
CA LYS A 13 -3.10 8.80 -23.31
C LYS A 13 -3.49 9.25 -21.91
N LEU A 14 -3.49 8.34 -20.92
CA LEU A 14 -3.94 8.63 -19.56
C LEU A 14 -2.82 9.18 -18.66
N TYR A 15 -1.58 8.74 -18.90
CA TYR A 15 -0.42 8.98 -18.06
C TYR A 15 0.76 9.61 -18.85
N GLY A 16 0.55 10.00 -20.11
CA GLY A 16 1.59 10.62 -20.92
C GLY A 16 2.01 12.00 -20.40
N CYS A 17 3.32 12.21 -20.27
CA CYS A 17 3.89 13.44 -19.74
C CYS A 17 4.14 14.53 -20.80
N GLU A 18 3.90 14.26 -22.09
CA GLU A 18 4.20 15.20 -23.20
C GLU A 18 3.43 16.54 -23.11
N GLY A 19 2.28 16.56 -22.44
CA GLY A 19 1.49 17.78 -22.19
C GLY A 19 1.58 18.32 -20.76
N PHE A 20 2.35 17.66 -19.89
CA PHE A 20 2.45 18.01 -18.48
C PHE A 20 3.63 18.96 -18.24
N ASN A 21 3.32 20.18 -17.81
CA ASN A 21 4.35 21.15 -17.44
C ASN A 21 4.57 21.12 -15.92
N ALA A 22 5.58 20.35 -15.53
CA ALA A 22 6.06 20.24 -14.16
C ALA A 22 6.77 21.51 -13.66
N ASP A 23 6.83 22.63 -14.38
CA ASP A 23 7.37 23.90 -13.88
C ASP A 23 6.27 24.91 -13.53
N LYS A 24 4.99 24.58 -13.79
CA LYS A 24 3.85 25.47 -13.44
C LYS A 24 3.80 25.84 -11.97
N ILE A 25 4.14 24.90 -11.09
CA ILE A 25 4.26 25.11 -9.64
C ILE A 25 5.77 25.13 -9.29
N PRO A 26 6.29 26.11 -8.57
CA PRO A 26 7.72 26.11 -8.22
C PRO A 26 8.07 24.92 -7.32
N LEU A 27 9.30 24.40 -7.44
CA LEU A 27 9.80 23.26 -6.66
C LEU A 27 9.68 23.48 -5.14
N GLU A 28 9.89 24.71 -4.69
CA GLU A 28 9.77 25.11 -3.28
C GLU A 28 8.38 24.85 -2.70
N GLN A 29 7.34 24.95 -3.53
CA GLN A 29 5.94 24.73 -3.11
C GLN A 29 5.55 23.24 -3.09
N ARG A 30 6.35 22.36 -3.69
CA ARG A 30 6.10 20.91 -3.73
C ARG A 30 7.00 20.12 -2.79
N THR A 31 7.99 20.80 -2.24
CA THR A 31 9.04 20.20 -1.43
C THR A 31 8.65 20.35 0.04
N ASP A 32 8.30 19.24 0.66
CA ASP A 32 7.90 19.19 2.07
C ASP A 32 8.99 18.52 2.91
N ILE A 33 10.11 19.23 3.13
CA ILE A 33 11.26 18.68 3.86
C ILE A 33 10.88 18.24 5.27
N VAL A 34 10.10 19.05 5.98
CA VAL A 34 9.71 18.76 7.37
C VAL A 34 8.89 17.47 7.44
N ASN A 35 7.79 17.40 6.69
CA ASN A 35 6.90 16.24 6.72
C ASN A 35 7.59 14.98 6.15
N GLY A 36 8.37 15.12 5.06
CA GLY A 36 9.15 14.01 4.52
C GLY A 36 10.18 13.46 5.51
N SER A 37 10.87 14.34 6.25
CA SER A 37 11.80 13.92 7.30
C SER A 37 11.11 13.22 8.48
N ILE A 38 9.91 13.67 8.86
CA ILE A 38 9.09 13.03 9.90
C ILE A 38 8.67 11.63 9.45
N LEU A 39 8.22 11.46 8.20
CA LEU A 39 7.83 10.15 7.65
C LEU A 39 8.99 9.15 7.68
N ILE A 40 10.18 9.56 7.24
CA ILE A 40 11.38 8.70 7.26
C ILE A 40 11.77 8.35 8.71
N THR A 41 11.68 9.31 9.63
CA THR A 41 12.00 9.06 11.04
C THR A 41 11.02 8.07 11.66
N LEU A 42 9.72 8.23 11.41
CA LEU A 42 8.68 7.32 11.88
C LEU A 42 8.84 5.92 11.27
N PHE A 43 9.17 5.83 9.99
CA PHE A 43 9.51 4.56 9.33
C PHE A 43 10.61 3.82 10.10
N CYS A 44 11.75 4.48 10.35
CA CYS A 44 12.86 3.87 11.08
C CYS A 44 12.44 3.39 12.48
N ILE A 45 11.64 4.17 13.21
CA ILE A 45 11.17 3.81 14.56
C ILE A 45 10.24 2.60 14.49
N PHE A 46 9.22 2.63 13.62
CA PHE A 46 8.26 1.55 13.53
C PHE A 46 8.88 0.25 13.00
N GLU A 47 9.74 0.32 11.99
CA GLU A 47 10.43 -0.86 11.46
C GLU A 47 11.30 -1.53 12.54
N LEU A 48 12.04 -0.74 13.33
CA LEU A 48 12.82 -1.25 14.45
C LEU A 48 11.95 -1.88 15.54
N LEU A 49 10.74 -1.35 15.80
CA LEU A 49 9.78 -1.92 16.74
C LEU A 49 9.08 -3.17 16.20
N TYR A 50 8.90 -3.30 14.88
CA TYR A 50 8.32 -4.48 14.26
C TYR A 50 9.21 -5.72 14.42
N ILE A 51 10.54 -5.57 14.32
CA ILE A 51 11.49 -6.68 14.42
C ILE A 51 11.31 -7.54 15.71
N PRO A 52 11.34 -6.98 16.94
CA PRO A 52 11.16 -7.77 18.15
C PRO A 52 9.74 -8.38 18.26
N CYS A 53 8.71 -7.67 17.77
CA CYS A 53 7.33 -8.19 17.70
C CYS A 53 7.26 -9.42 16.81
N MET A 54 7.85 -9.35 15.63
CA MET A 54 7.90 -10.45 14.66
C MET A 54 8.67 -11.65 15.19
N VAL A 55 9.79 -11.43 15.89
CA VAL A 55 10.54 -12.51 16.56
C VAL A 55 9.70 -13.19 17.64
N SER A 56 8.95 -12.42 18.43
CA SER A 56 8.06 -12.96 19.48
C SER A 56 6.92 -13.81 18.90
N ILE A 57 6.28 -13.31 17.84
CA ILE A 57 5.20 -14.01 17.13
C ILE A 57 5.73 -15.30 16.50
N TYR A 58 6.88 -15.23 15.82
CA TYR A 58 7.49 -16.39 15.15
C TYR A 58 7.74 -17.56 16.12
N LYS A 59 8.21 -17.28 17.34
CA LYS A 59 8.42 -18.30 18.37
C LYS A 59 7.13 -19.05 18.75
N ASN A 60 5.99 -18.37 18.72
CA ASN A 60 4.69 -18.93 19.09
C ASN A 60 3.86 -19.42 17.88
N MET A 61 4.38 -19.28 16.66
CA MET A 61 3.65 -19.54 15.42
C MET A 61 3.32 -21.02 15.16
N LYS A 62 4.07 -21.97 15.72
CA LYS A 62 3.94 -23.40 15.37
C LYS A 62 2.55 -23.98 15.67
N ASN A 63 1.93 -23.56 16.77
CA ASN A 63 0.75 -24.23 17.32
C ASN A 63 -0.56 -23.45 17.13
N ASN A 64 -0.51 -22.16 16.80
CA ASN A 64 -1.71 -21.34 16.70
C ASN A 64 -1.84 -20.69 15.30
N ALA A 65 -2.98 -20.88 14.66
CA ALA A 65 -3.29 -20.25 13.39
C ALA A 65 -3.35 -18.72 13.50
N CYS A 66 -3.77 -18.20 14.64
CA CYS A 66 -3.79 -16.78 14.91
C CYS A 66 -2.38 -16.15 14.83
N TYR A 67 -1.37 -16.77 15.44
CA TYR A 67 0.01 -16.28 15.35
C TYR A 67 0.56 -16.36 13.91
N LYS A 68 0.12 -17.33 13.11
CA LYS A 68 0.47 -17.40 11.68
C LYS A 68 -0.16 -16.24 10.90
N LEU A 69 -1.42 -15.90 11.17
CA LEU A 69 -2.10 -14.76 10.56
C LEU A 69 -1.42 -13.45 10.97
N MET A 70 -1.18 -13.24 12.26
CA MET A 70 -0.48 -12.05 12.77
C MET A 70 0.92 -11.90 12.19
N PHE A 71 1.66 -13.00 12.02
CA PHE A 71 2.97 -12.96 11.37
C PHE A 71 2.88 -12.51 9.92
N PHE A 72 1.87 -12.99 9.19
CA PHE A 72 1.68 -12.60 7.80
C PHE A 72 1.24 -11.12 7.66
N ILE A 73 0.34 -10.64 8.53
CA ILE A 73 -0.01 -9.21 8.62
C ILE A 73 1.26 -8.39 8.84
N GLY A 74 2.07 -8.75 9.83
CA GLY A 74 3.27 -7.96 10.11
C GLY A 74 4.29 -7.92 8.96
N ILE A 75 4.35 -8.95 8.10
CA ILE A 75 5.14 -8.88 6.86
C ILE A 75 4.54 -7.85 5.89
N LEU A 76 3.22 -7.87 5.70
CA LEU A 76 2.54 -6.92 4.82
C LEU A 76 2.70 -5.48 5.33
N ASP A 77 2.62 -5.25 6.65
CA ASP A 77 2.79 -3.94 7.26
C ASP A 77 4.21 -3.37 7.04
N MET A 78 5.25 -4.20 7.23
CA MET A 78 6.64 -3.78 6.96
C MET A 78 6.83 -3.41 5.48
N LEU A 79 6.23 -4.18 4.56
CA LEU A 79 6.27 -3.87 3.13
C LEU A 79 5.47 -2.61 2.77
N SER A 80 4.30 -2.41 3.40
CA SER A 80 3.44 -1.25 3.13
C SER A 80 4.05 0.03 3.71
N MET A 81 4.71 -0.04 4.87
CA MET A 81 5.44 1.06 5.49
C MET A 81 6.63 1.53 4.63
N PHE A 82 7.29 0.62 3.92
CA PHE A 82 8.36 1.00 3.00
C PHE A 82 7.86 1.95 1.90
N ILE A 83 6.68 1.67 1.32
CA ILE A 83 6.10 2.51 0.27
C ILE A 83 5.49 3.78 0.89
N ASN A 84 4.68 3.61 1.93
CA ASN A 84 3.86 4.69 2.49
C ASN A 84 4.68 5.73 3.27
N ALA A 85 5.77 5.33 3.93
CA ALA A 85 6.57 6.23 4.76
C ALA A 85 7.96 6.49 4.18
N PHE A 86 8.72 5.46 3.84
CA PHE A 86 10.10 5.65 3.35
C PHE A 86 10.13 6.27 1.94
N GLU A 87 9.46 5.65 0.97
CA GLU A 87 9.40 6.17 -0.40
C GLU A 87 8.66 7.50 -0.47
N THR A 88 7.47 7.62 0.12
CA THR A 88 6.73 8.90 0.22
C THR A 88 7.57 10.00 0.86
N GLY A 89 8.34 9.70 1.91
CA GLY A 89 9.20 10.67 2.57
C GLY A 89 10.32 11.18 1.67
N ILE A 90 10.98 10.29 0.91
CA ILE A 90 12.03 10.67 -0.05
C ILE A 90 11.43 11.50 -1.20
N LEU A 91 10.33 11.04 -1.80
CA LEU A 91 9.67 11.75 -2.89
C LEU A 91 9.18 13.14 -2.44
N GLY A 92 8.70 13.25 -1.20
CA GLY A 92 8.31 14.52 -0.58
C GLY A 92 9.44 15.50 -0.35
N ILE A 93 10.62 15.03 0.07
CA ILE A 93 11.81 15.88 0.25
C ILE A 93 12.35 16.40 -1.09
N ILE A 94 12.26 15.59 -2.14
CA ILE A 94 12.68 15.97 -3.49
C ILE A 94 11.62 16.86 -4.17
N GLY A 95 10.37 16.84 -3.68
CA GLY A 95 9.23 17.51 -4.31
C GLY A 95 8.81 16.86 -5.62
N ALA A 96 9.01 15.54 -5.73
CA ALA A 96 8.78 14.78 -6.95
C ALA A 96 7.30 14.75 -7.34
N VAL A 97 7.06 14.75 -8.64
CA VAL A 97 5.74 14.53 -9.24
C VAL A 97 5.77 13.26 -10.09
N TYR A 98 4.58 12.77 -10.47
CA TYR A 98 4.44 11.55 -11.26
C TYR A 98 5.41 11.49 -12.46
N CYS A 99 5.54 12.59 -13.22
CA CYS A 99 6.36 12.64 -14.43
C CYS A 99 7.87 12.64 -14.20
N ASP A 100 8.36 12.85 -12.97
CA ASP A 100 9.81 12.75 -12.69
C ASP A 100 10.27 11.29 -12.66
N TYR A 101 9.44 10.41 -12.08
CA TYR A 101 9.72 8.99 -11.93
C TYR A 101 8.48 8.12 -12.26
N PRO A 102 7.96 8.17 -13.50
CA PRO A 102 6.65 7.62 -13.84
C PRO A 102 6.58 6.10 -13.65
N LEU A 103 7.63 5.37 -14.01
CA LEU A 103 7.66 3.91 -13.83
C LEU A 103 7.73 3.53 -12.35
N LEU A 104 8.57 4.22 -11.57
CA LEU A 104 8.69 3.98 -10.13
C LEU A 104 7.35 4.24 -9.44
N ILE A 105 6.83 5.47 -9.54
CA ILE A 105 5.60 5.89 -8.88
C ILE A 105 4.39 5.07 -9.32
N TYR A 106 4.28 4.70 -10.60
CA TYR A 106 3.19 3.84 -11.07
C TYR A 106 3.26 2.44 -10.48
N THR A 107 4.46 1.84 -10.44
CA THR A 107 4.63 0.46 -9.96
C THR A 107 4.50 0.36 -8.44
N THR A 108 5.08 1.31 -7.70
CA THR A 108 5.01 1.36 -6.24
C THR A 108 3.61 1.75 -5.77
N GLY A 109 2.93 2.64 -6.48
CA GLY A 109 1.51 2.94 -6.24
C GLY A 109 0.58 1.75 -6.49
N ALA A 110 0.82 0.96 -7.55
CA ALA A 110 0.09 -0.29 -7.78
C ALA A 110 0.36 -1.33 -6.68
N LEU A 111 1.62 -1.46 -6.27
CA LEU A 111 2.04 -2.40 -5.23
C LEU A 111 1.49 -2.00 -3.85
N GLY A 112 1.52 -0.71 -3.50
CA GLY A 112 0.96 -0.19 -2.25
C GLY A 112 -0.54 -0.46 -2.14
N ALA A 113 -1.29 -0.23 -3.22
CA ALA A 113 -2.70 -0.59 -3.28
C ALA A 113 -2.93 -2.11 -3.12
N ALA A 114 -2.12 -2.93 -3.79
CA ALA A 114 -2.17 -4.39 -3.66
C ALA A 114 -1.93 -4.88 -2.23
N LEU A 115 -0.90 -4.32 -1.57
CA LEU A 115 -0.55 -4.65 -0.19
C LEU A 115 -1.70 -4.30 0.75
N TRP A 116 -2.31 -3.13 0.60
CA TRP A 116 -3.47 -2.73 1.39
C TRP A 116 -4.65 -3.70 1.21
N TYR A 117 -4.98 -4.09 -0.02
CA TYR A 117 -6.05 -5.08 -0.25
C TYR A 117 -5.73 -6.44 0.40
N ALA A 118 -4.46 -6.87 0.40
CA ALA A 118 -4.03 -8.09 1.06
C ALA A 118 -4.17 -7.99 2.59
N GLU A 119 -3.72 -6.87 3.16
CA GLU A 119 -3.71 -6.58 4.59
C GLU A 119 -5.13 -6.61 5.15
N THR A 120 -6.04 -5.82 4.59
CA THR A 120 -7.45 -5.75 5.03
C THR A 120 -8.14 -7.13 4.96
N PHE A 121 -7.84 -7.93 3.94
CA PHE A 121 -8.44 -9.27 3.83
C PHE A 121 -7.92 -10.22 4.91
N ILE A 122 -6.62 -10.17 5.23
CA ILE A 122 -6.04 -11.01 6.29
C ILE A 122 -6.52 -10.56 7.67
N GLU A 123 -6.64 -9.26 7.92
CA GLU A 123 -7.21 -8.73 9.16
C GLU A 123 -8.66 -9.21 9.36
N MET A 124 -9.46 -9.22 8.29
CA MET A 124 -10.79 -9.80 8.31
C MET A 124 -10.77 -11.28 8.69
N LEU A 125 -9.85 -12.07 8.10
CA LEU A 125 -9.67 -13.48 8.46
C LEU A 125 -9.25 -13.66 9.91
N LEU A 126 -8.39 -12.79 10.44
CA LEU A 126 -7.96 -12.79 11.83
C LEU A 126 -9.13 -12.50 12.78
N ALA A 127 -9.97 -11.51 12.45
CA ALA A 127 -11.17 -11.19 13.21
C ALA A 127 -12.14 -12.37 13.24
N ILE A 128 -12.37 -13.02 12.08
CA ILE A 128 -13.19 -14.23 11.99
C ILE A 128 -12.59 -15.36 12.83
N ASN A 129 -11.28 -15.59 12.76
CA ASN A 129 -10.60 -16.60 13.57
C ASN A 129 -10.84 -16.37 15.08
N ARG A 130 -10.74 -15.12 15.55
CA ARG A 130 -10.99 -14.77 16.96
C ARG A 130 -12.45 -14.95 17.37
N CYS A 131 -13.40 -14.54 16.55
CA CYS A 131 -14.82 -14.77 16.82
C CYS A 131 -15.15 -16.27 16.87
N MET A 132 -14.56 -17.07 15.98
CA MET A 132 -14.79 -18.52 15.95
C MET A 132 -14.13 -19.25 17.12
N GLU A 133 -12.93 -18.85 17.54
CA GLU A 133 -12.29 -19.38 18.75
C GLU A 133 -13.16 -19.16 20.00
N LEU A 134 -13.86 -18.02 20.08
CA LEU A 134 -14.76 -17.68 21.19
C LEU A 134 -16.11 -18.41 21.13
N LEU A 135 -16.72 -18.50 19.94
CA LEU A 135 -18.06 -19.06 19.77
C LEU A 135 -18.06 -20.59 19.66
N ARG A 136 -17.15 -21.15 18.86
CA ARG A 136 -17.08 -22.58 18.51
C ARG A 136 -15.64 -23.01 18.16
N PRO A 137 -14.79 -23.29 19.16
CA PRO A 137 -13.37 -23.58 18.95
C PRO A 137 -13.12 -24.82 18.06
N GLU A 138 -14.01 -25.81 18.06
CA GLU A 138 -13.88 -26.99 17.18
C GLU A 138 -13.96 -26.63 15.69
N MET A 139 -14.86 -25.71 15.33
CA MET A 139 -14.97 -25.24 13.93
C MET A 139 -13.76 -24.37 13.55
N ALA A 140 -13.27 -23.55 14.48
CA ALA A 140 -12.06 -22.76 14.26
C ALA A 140 -10.87 -23.67 13.94
N HIS A 141 -10.66 -24.73 14.73
CA HIS A 141 -9.65 -25.73 14.44
C HIS A 141 -9.91 -26.46 13.11
N ALA A 142 -11.14 -26.76 12.74
CA ALA A 142 -11.43 -27.45 11.47
C ALA A 142 -11.10 -26.64 10.22
N ILE A 143 -11.24 -25.30 10.28
CA ILE A 143 -11.01 -24.37 9.17
C ILE A 143 -9.56 -23.87 9.14
N PHE A 144 -9.02 -23.47 10.29
CA PHE A 144 -7.73 -22.81 10.40
C PHE A 144 -6.56 -23.77 10.72
N SER A 145 -6.75 -25.10 10.57
CA SER A 145 -5.68 -26.10 10.79
C SER A 145 -5.05 -26.66 9.50
N GLY A 146 -3.81 -27.13 9.65
CA GLY A 146 -3.10 -27.92 8.65
C GLY A 146 -2.89 -27.20 7.32
N ASN A 147 -3.01 -27.95 6.21
CA ASN A 147 -2.79 -27.43 4.86
C ASN A 147 -3.88 -26.46 4.39
N LYS A 148 -5.08 -26.47 4.99
CA LYS A 148 -6.16 -25.53 4.63
C LYS A 148 -5.77 -24.09 4.91
N LEU A 149 -5.03 -23.86 5.99
CA LEU A 149 -4.50 -22.54 6.33
C LEU A 149 -3.54 -22.00 5.25
N ARG A 150 -2.74 -22.87 4.61
CA ARG A 150 -1.87 -22.46 3.50
C ARG A 150 -2.70 -22.02 2.29
N CYS A 151 -3.77 -22.74 1.95
CA CYS A 151 -4.69 -22.32 0.89
C CYS A 151 -5.41 -21.02 1.26
N LEU A 152 -5.72 -20.82 2.55
CA LEU A 152 -6.35 -19.60 3.05
C LEU A 152 -5.45 -18.37 2.86
N PHE A 153 -4.14 -18.50 3.03
CA PHE A 153 -3.18 -17.43 2.70
C PHE A 153 -3.04 -17.15 1.20
N ALA A 154 -3.30 -18.13 0.34
CA ALA A 154 -3.26 -17.93 -1.10
C ALA A 154 -4.42 -17.03 -1.59
N LEU A 155 -5.60 -17.10 -0.96
CA LEU A 155 -6.76 -16.27 -1.32
C LEU A 155 -6.50 -14.75 -1.28
N PRO A 156 -6.00 -14.15 -0.20
CA PRO A 156 -5.68 -12.72 -0.14
C PRO A 156 -4.61 -12.32 -1.13
N ILE A 157 -3.60 -13.17 -1.36
CA ILE A 157 -2.57 -12.90 -2.37
C ILE A 157 -3.18 -12.88 -3.77
N CYS A 158 -4.03 -13.85 -4.11
CA CYS A 158 -4.73 -13.89 -5.38
C CYS A 158 -5.68 -12.69 -5.54
N TYR A 159 -6.40 -12.32 -4.48
CA TYR A 159 -7.29 -11.16 -4.47
C TYR A 159 -6.51 -9.86 -4.68
N ALA A 160 -5.44 -9.64 -3.92
CA ALA A 160 -4.56 -8.49 -4.06
C ALA A 160 -3.94 -8.41 -5.46
N PHE A 161 -3.50 -9.54 -6.02
CA PHE A 161 -2.96 -9.60 -7.38
C PHE A 161 -4.02 -9.26 -8.44
N ALA A 162 -5.23 -9.80 -8.32
CA ALA A 162 -6.33 -9.49 -9.23
C ALA A 162 -6.69 -8.00 -9.17
N MET A 163 -6.76 -7.43 -7.95
CA MET A 163 -7.00 -6.00 -7.76
C MET A 163 -5.87 -5.16 -8.35
N ALA A 164 -4.60 -5.49 -8.09
CA ALA A 164 -3.44 -4.78 -8.66
C ALA A 164 -3.43 -4.75 -10.20
N MET A 165 -3.97 -5.78 -10.84
CA MET A 165 -4.12 -5.82 -12.29
C MET A 165 -5.26 -4.94 -12.79
N LEU A 166 -6.44 -5.08 -12.17
CA LEU A 166 -7.71 -4.50 -12.63
C LEU A 166 -7.93 -3.05 -12.20
N THR A 167 -7.35 -2.61 -11.08
CA THR A 167 -7.53 -1.25 -10.58
C THR A 167 -6.49 -0.29 -11.16
N LYS A 168 -6.90 0.97 -11.28
CA LYS A 168 -5.97 2.07 -11.60
C LYS A 168 -5.07 2.29 -10.39
N PRO A 169 -3.75 2.41 -10.58
CA PRO A 169 -2.87 2.68 -9.46
C PRO A 169 -3.09 4.09 -8.94
N ILE A 170 -2.72 4.26 -7.67
CA ILE A 170 -2.55 5.56 -7.05
C ILE A 170 -1.16 6.10 -7.44
N LEU A 171 -1.05 7.42 -7.57
CA LEU A 171 0.15 8.10 -8.05
C LEU A 171 0.51 9.22 -7.08
N PHE A 172 1.79 9.34 -6.78
CA PHE A 172 2.30 10.34 -5.86
C PHE A 172 2.26 11.75 -6.44
N SER A 173 1.88 12.72 -5.61
CA SER A 173 2.00 14.15 -5.90
C SER A 173 2.65 14.87 -4.72
N GLY A 174 3.84 15.43 -4.96
CA GLY A 174 4.55 16.27 -3.99
C GLY A 174 3.78 17.53 -3.60
N VAL A 175 2.82 18.00 -4.41
CA VAL A 175 1.99 19.19 -4.10
C VAL A 175 1.18 19.01 -2.81
N TYR A 176 0.76 17.78 -2.52
CA TYR A 176 -0.04 17.45 -1.34
C TYR A 176 0.61 16.40 -0.44
N LEU A 177 1.88 16.04 -0.72
CA LEU A 177 2.59 14.93 -0.07
C LEU A 177 1.73 13.67 0.04
N SER A 178 1.05 13.28 -1.03
CA SER A 178 0.08 12.18 -0.98
C SER A 178 -0.15 11.49 -2.32
N TRP A 179 -0.90 10.39 -2.28
CA TRP A 179 -1.17 9.50 -3.41
C TRP A 179 -2.61 9.63 -3.90
N PHE A 180 -2.78 9.81 -5.22
CA PHE A 180 -4.07 10.07 -5.86
C PHE A 180 -4.24 9.26 -7.14
N PHE A 181 -5.49 8.97 -7.52
CA PHE A 181 -5.76 8.32 -8.81
C PHE A 181 -5.55 9.25 -10.02
N ASN A 182 -5.49 10.57 -9.80
CA ASN A 182 -5.28 11.56 -10.85
C ASN A 182 -3.79 12.00 -10.89
N PRO A 183 -3.04 11.71 -11.97
CA PRO A 183 -1.65 12.15 -12.12
C PRO A 183 -1.46 13.67 -12.11
N TYR A 184 -2.48 14.43 -12.54
CA TYR A 184 -2.40 15.89 -12.75
C TYR A 184 -2.99 16.71 -11.60
N VAL A 185 -3.20 16.09 -10.45
CA VAL A 185 -3.79 16.75 -9.28
C VAL A 185 -2.94 17.97 -8.88
N GLY A 186 -3.59 19.13 -8.80
CA GLY A 186 -2.93 20.44 -8.55
C GLY A 186 -2.51 21.21 -9.80
N TYR A 187 -2.52 20.61 -11.01
CA TYR A 187 -2.10 21.25 -12.27
C TYR A 187 -3.24 21.48 -13.26
N THR A 188 -4.28 20.66 -13.19
CA THR A 188 -5.52 20.81 -13.94
C THR A 188 -6.68 20.99 -12.95
N ASP A 189 -7.58 21.93 -13.23
CA ASP A 189 -8.76 22.23 -12.41
C ASP A 189 -9.84 21.14 -12.54
N ASP A 190 -9.52 19.90 -12.15
CA ASP A 190 -10.46 18.79 -12.10
C ASP A 190 -11.08 18.65 -10.70
N PHE A 191 -11.78 19.70 -10.24
CA PHE A 191 -12.45 19.78 -8.94
C PHE A 191 -13.53 18.71 -8.69
N GLY A 192 -13.83 17.85 -9.68
CA GLY A 192 -14.85 16.79 -9.59
C GLY A 192 -14.35 15.37 -9.31
N LYS A 193 -13.02 15.13 -9.23
CA LYS A 193 -12.45 13.77 -9.06
C LYS A 193 -11.32 13.67 -8.03
N ILE A 194 -11.19 14.68 -7.17
CA ILE A 194 -10.23 14.64 -6.06
C ILE A 194 -10.85 13.76 -4.97
N VAL A 195 -10.59 12.45 -5.03
CA VAL A 195 -10.82 11.55 -3.89
C VAL A 195 -9.47 11.39 -3.20
N PRO A 196 -9.15 12.21 -2.19
CA PRO A 196 -7.93 12.04 -1.42
C PRO A 196 -8.05 10.76 -0.59
N ILE A 197 -7.19 9.78 -0.84
CA ILE A 197 -7.16 8.55 -0.06
C ILE A 197 -6.61 8.80 1.36
N LEU A 198 -5.75 9.81 1.54
CA LEU A 198 -5.22 10.14 2.87
C LEU A 198 -6.32 10.55 3.87
N ILE A 199 -7.47 11.07 3.39
CA ILE A 199 -8.62 11.40 4.24
C ILE A 199 -9.50 10.18 4.53
N ILE A 200 -9.37 9.07 3.78
CA ILE A 200 -10.13 7.84 4.00
C ILE A 200 -9.42 6.92 5.02
N LEU A 201 -8.17 7.22 5.37
CA LEU A 201 -7.32 6.42 6.26
C LEU A 201 -7.07 7.03 7.66
N THR A 202 -7.81 8.07 8.06
CA THR A 202 -7.90 8.50 9.47
C THR A 202 -9.30 8.17 10.00
#